data_AF-X0XBC1-F1
#
_entry.id   AF-X0XBC1-F1
#
_cell.length_a   1.000
_cell.length_b   1.000
_cell.length_c   1.000
_cell.angle_alpha   90.00
_cell.angle_beta   90.00
_cell.angle_gamma   90.00
#
_symmetry.space_group_name_H-M   'P 1'
#
loop_
_entity.id
_entity.type
_entity.pdbx_description
1 polymer ?
#
loop_
_entity_poly.entity_id
_entity_poly.type
_entity_poly.pdbx_seq_one_letter_code
_entity_poly.pdbx_strand_id
1 'polypeptide(L)' 'SDTKDELYDYWIDIPQVDSLLYPLVSIVPLHLLAYHLAVKRGKDPDKPRNLAKSVTVK' A
#
# COMPACT_ATOMS: atom_id res chain seq x y z
N SER A 1 6.47 10.03 13.57
CA SER A 1 5.79 10.36 14.82
C SER A 1 4.85 9.21 15.09
N ASP A 2 5.11 8.40 16.10
CA ASP A 2 4.26 7.24 16.45
C ASP A 2 3.08 7.65 17.35
N THR A 3 2.85 8.95 17.48
CA THR A 3 1.77 9.53 18.27
C THR A 3 0.72 10.13 17.35
N LYS A 4 -0.54 9.76 17.60
CA LYS A 4 -1.71 10.33 16.95
C LYS A 4 -1.74 11.85 17.18
N ASP A 5 -1.93 12.59 16.10
CA ASP A 5 -1.98 14.05 16.08
C ASP A 5 -3.36 14.51 15.61
N GLU A 6 -3.94 15.51 16.28
CA GLU A 6 -5.26 16.07 15.97
C GLU A 6 -5.27 16.85 14.64
N LEU A 7 -4.11 17.14 14.06
CA LEU A 7 -3.97 17.77 12.75
C LEU A 7 -4.54 16.92 11.60
N TYR A 8 -4.61 15.59 11.76
CA TYR A 8 -5.04 14.69 10.69
C TYR A 8 -6.49 14.22 10.86
N ASP A 9 -7.30 14.30 9.80
CA ASP A 9 -8.68 13.78 9.80
C ASP A 9 -8.73 12.26 10.00
N TYR A 10 -7.74 11.54 9.47
CA TYR A 10 -7.66 10.09 9.52
C TYR A 10 -6.27 9.65 9.95
N TRP A 11 -6.24 8.72 10.90
CA TRP A 11 -5.04 8.08 11.40
C TRP A 11 -5.19 6.56 11.26
N ILE A 12 -4.26 5.92 10.56
CA ILE A 12 -4.28 4.46 10.35
C ILE A 12 -3.24 3.85 11.28
N ASP A 13 -3.72 3.20 12.34
CA ASP A 13 -2.85 2.50 13.28
C ASP A 13 -2.20 1.28 12.62
N ILE A 14 -0.90 1.14 12.86
CA ILE A 14 -0.11 -0.04 12.50
C ILE A 14 0.53 -0.62 13.78
N PRO A 15 0.80 -1.93 13.82
CA PRO A 15 1.42 -2.54 15.00
C PRO A 15 2.83 -1.98 15.23
N GLN A 16 3.18 -1.84 16.50
CA GLN A 16 4.54 -1.53 16.92
C GLN A 16 5.46 -2.69 16.56
N VAL A 17 6.49 -2.41 15.78
CA VAL A 17 7.48 -3.38 15.31
C VAL A 17 8.88 -2.78 15.43
N ASP A 18 9.89 -3.65 15.37
CA ASP A 18 11.29 -3.20 15.29
C ASP A 18 11.48 -2.22 14.13
N SER A 19 12.34 -1.22 14.33
CA SER A 19 12.62 -0.17 13.34
C SER A 19 13.04 -0.73 11.98
N LEU A 20 13.71 -1.89 11.94
CA LEU A 20 14.08 -2.57 10.70
C LEU A 20 12.88 -3.14 9.94
N LEU A 21 11.80 -3.50 10.64
CA LEU A 21 10.56 -4.04 10.07
C LEU A 21 9.52 -2.97 9.77
N TYR A 22 9.65 -1.77 10.34
CA TYR A 22 8.72 -0.66 10.14
C TYR A 22 8.38 -0.38 8.66
N PRO A 23 9.34 -0.37 7.71
CA PRO A 23 9.03 -0.16 6.29
C PRO A 23 8.10 -1.22 5.69
N LEU A 24 8.18 -2.48 6.18
CA LEU A 24 7.36 -3.59 5.67
C LEU A 24 5.93 -3.52 6.17
N VAL A 25 5.72 -3.02 7.39
CA VAL A 25 4.38 -2.90 7.97
C VAL A 25 3.69 -1.63 7.48
N SER A 26 4.41 -0.51 7.44
CA SER A 26 3.85 0.80 7.03
C SER A 26 3.38 0.84 5.57
N ILE A 27 3.87 -0.05 4.69
CA ILE A 27 3.41 -0.12 3.29
C ILE A 27 2.07 -0.86 3.13
N VAL A 28 1.67 -1.72 4.07
CA VAL A 28 0.47 -2.57 3.94
C VAL A 28 -0.82 -1.75 3.72
N PRO A 29 -1.08 -0.66 4.49
CA PRO A 29 -2.26 0.19 4.22
C PRO A 29 -2.26 0.79 2.82
N LEU A 30 -1.08 1.14 2.28
CA LEU A 30 -0.96 1.70 0.93
C LEU A 30 -1.24 0.65 -0.15
N HIS A 31 -0.82 -0.61 0.05
CA HIS A 31 -1.19 -1.72 -0.84
C HIS A 31 -2.71 -1.96 -0.86
N LEU A 32 -3.34 -1.96 0.31
CA LEU A 32 -4.80 -2.12 0.42
C LEU A 32 -5.55 -0.95 -0.24
N LEU A 33 -5.08 0.28 -0.02
CA LEU A 33 -5.64 1.48 -0.66
C LEU A 33 -5.57 1.37 -2.19
N ALA A 34 -4.41 0.99 -2.73
CA ALA A 34 -4.23 0.81 -4.17
C ALA A 34 -5.17 -0.27 -4.73
N TYR A 35 -5.27 -1.41 -4.06
CA TYR A 35 -6.16 -2.51 -4.44
C TYR A 35 -7.63 -2.05 -4.48
N HIS A 36 -8.13 -1.47 -3.38
CA HIS A 36 -9.52 -1.03 -3.31
C HIS A 36 -9.82 0.10 -4.29
N LEU A 37 -8.87 0.99 -4.56
CA LEU A 37 -9.03 2.04 -5.58
C LEU A 37 -9.10 1.45 -6.99
N ALA A 38 -8.28 0.44 -7.32
CA ALA A 38 -8.32 -0.24 -8.60
C ALA A 38 -9.67 -0.92 -8.82
N VAL A 39 -10.14 -1.70 -7.84
CA VAL A 39 -11.45 -2.37 -7.88
C VAL A 39 -12.58 -1.36 -8.01
N LYS A 40 -12.58 -0.28 -7.20
CA LYS A 40 -13.60 0.78 -7.26
C LYS A 40 -13.62 1.50 -8.62
N ARG A 41 -12.48 1.57 -9.31
CA ARG A 41 -12.37 2.14 -10.67
C ARG A 41 -12.66 1.13 -11.79
N GLY A 42 -13.12 -0.08 -11.46
CA GLY A 42 -13.38 -1.14 -12.44
C GLY A 42 -12.12 -1.60 -13.17
N LYS A 43 -10.96 -1.57 -12.50
CA LYS A 43 -9.69 -2.09 -13.02
C LYS A 43 -9.34 -3.40 -12.33
N ASP A 44 -8.70 -4.28 -13.08
CA ASP A 44 -8.14 -5.53 -12.58
C ASP A 44 -6.75 -5.25 -11.96
N PRO A 45 -6.59 -5.35 -10.63
CA PRO A 45 -5.30 -5.11 -9.96
C PRO A 45 -4.23 -6.14 -10.33
N ASP A 46 -4.60 -7.33 -10.82
CA ASP A 46 -3.65 -8.36 -11.25
C ASP A 46 -3.11 -8.11 -12.66
N LYS A 47 -3.76 -7.22 -13.43
CA LYS A 47 -3.40 -6.87 -14.82
C LYS A 47 -3.22 -5.36 -14.99
N PRO A 48 -2.21 -4.77 -14.33
CA PRO A 48 -1.88 -3.36 -14.52
C PRO A 48 -1.49 -3.07 -15.97
N ARG A 49 -1.88 -1.90 -16.47
CA ARG A 49 -1.55 -1.45 -17.82
C ARG A 49 -0.03 -1.37 -17.98
N ASN A 50 0.47 -1.80 -19.14
CA ASN A 50 1.88 -1.68 -19.53
C ASN A 50 2.87 -2.46 -18.63
N LEU A 51 2.38 -3.34 -17.75
CA LEU A 51 3.21 -4.19 -16.91
C LEU A 51 3.03 -5.65 -17.34
N ALA A 52 4.14 -6.36 -17.42
CA ALA A 52 4.18 -7.81 -17.51
C ALA A 52 4.73 -8.37 -16.19
N LYS A 53 4.31 -9.59 -15.82
CA LYS A 53 4.80 -10.28 -14.61
C LYS A 53 6.33 -10.44 -14.58
N SER A 54 6.94 -10.61 -15.76
CA SER A 54 8.37 -10.59 -15.98
C SER A 54 8.61 -10.16 -17.43
N VAL A 55 9.61 -9.31 -17.66
CA VAL A 55 9.98 -8.89 -19.01
C VAL A 55 11.14 -9.77 -19.47
N THR A 56 10.83 -10.78 -20.28
CA THR A 56 11.85 -11.56 -20.98
C THR A 56 12.04 -10.96 -22.37
N VAL A 57 13.25 -10.51 -22.69
CA VAL A 57 13.64 -10.07 -24.03
C VAL A 57 14.05 -11.32 -24.82
N LYS A 58 13.61 -11.44 -26.08
CA LYS A 58 14.13 -12.45 -27.01
C LYS A 58 15.43 -11.98 -27.63
#